data_AF-W1F1G9-F1
#
_entry.id   AF-W1F1G9-F1
#
_cell.length_a   1.000
_cell.length_b   1.000
_cell.length_c   1.000
_cell.angle_alpha   90.00
_cell.angle_beta   90.00
_cell.angle_gamma   90.00
#
_symmetry.space_group_name_H-M   'P 1'
#
loop_
_entity.id
_entity.type
_entity.pdbx_description
1 polymer ?
#
loop_
_entity_poly.entity_id
_entity_poly.type
_entity_poly.pdbx_seq_one_letter_code
_entity_poly.pdbx_strand_id
1 'polypeptide(L)'
;MSAQINNIRPEFDREIVDIVDYVMNYEISSKVAYDTAHYCLLDTLGCGLEALEYPACKKTAGANCSRHRRTQRRARPRNSVPARPRPGGI
;
A
#
# COMPACT_ATOMS: atom_id res chain seq x y z
N MET A 1 12.73 -14.20 -45.41
CA MET A 1 11.29 -13.89 -45.48
C MET A 1 10.95 -13.05 -44.27
N SER A 2 10.62 -11.77 -44.48
CA SER A 2 10.17 -10.89 -43.40
C SER A 2 8.74 -11.28 -43.01
N ALA A 3 8.52 -11.65 -41.76
CA ALA A 3 7.18 -11.86 -41.24
C ALA A 3 6.47 -10.51 -41.20
N GLN A 4 5.34 -10.39 -41.90
CA GLN A 4 4.45 -9.24 -41.72
C GLN A 4 3.87 -9.32 -40.31
N ILE A 5 4.29 -8.40 -39.44
CA ILE A 5 3.77 -8.27 -38.09
C ILE A 5 2.40 -7.63 -38.23
N ASN A 6 1.34 -8.45 -38.22
CA ASN A 6 -0.02 -7.94 -38.13
C ASN A 6 -0.20 -7.29 -36.74
N ASN A 7 -0.49 -5.99 -36.70
CA ASN A 7 -0.76 -5.22 -35.49
C ASN A 7 -2.19 -5.50 -34.95
N ILE A 8 -2.55 -6.77 -34.84
CA ILE A 8 -3.84 -7.22 -34.32
C ILE A 8 -3.65 -7.40 -32.82
N ARG A 9 -4.25 -6.51 -32.02
CA ARG A 9 -4.23 -6.66 -30.56
C ARG A 9 -5.05 -7.92 -30.21
N PRO A 10 -4.46 -8.90 -29.53
CA PRO A 10 -5.21 -10.04 -29.04
C PRO A 10 -6.30 -9.59 -28.07
N GLU A 11 -7.35 -10.40 -27.94
CA GLU A 11 -8.36 -10.19 -26.91
C GLU A 11 -7.75 -10.26 -25.52
N PHE A 12 -8.39 -9.58 -24.57
CA PHE A 12 -7.94 -9.59 -23.17
C PHE A 12 -8.09 -11.00 -22.57
N ASP A 13 -7.19 -11.33 -21.65
CA ASP A 13 -7.28 -12.57 -20.89
C ASP A 13 -8.59 -12.62 -20.10
N ARG A 14 -9.18 -13.82 -20.02
CA ARG A 14 -10.48 -14.02 -19.36
C ARG A 14 -10.48 -13.55 -17.90
N GLU A 15 -9.39 -13.79 -17.17
CA GLU A 15 -9.25 -13.33 -15.78
C GLU A 15 -9.37 -11.80 -15.64
N ILE A 16 -8.88 -11.05 -16.63
CA ILE A 16 -8.98 -9.58 -16.64
C ILE A 16 -10.44 -9.17 -16.91
N VAL A 17 -11.10 -9.84 -17.85
CA VAL A 17 -12.50 -9.60 -18.17
C VAL A 17 -13.38 -9.89 -16.95
N ASP A 18 -13.17 -11.02 -16.28
CA ASP A 18 -13.94 -11.44 -15.10
C ASP A 18 -13.80 -10.45 -13.92
N ILE A 19 -12.58 -9.93 -13.69
CA ILE A 19 -12.36 -8.89 -12.66
C ILE A 19 -13.11 -7.61 -13.03
N VAL A 20 -13.04 -7.18 -14.29
CA VAL A 20 -13.73 -5.94 -14.73
C VAL A 20 -15.24 -6.12 -14.62
N ASP A 21 -15.77 -7.27 -15.04
CA ASP A 21 -17.21 -7.55 -14.98
C ASP A 21 -17.71 -7.56 -13.54
N TYR A 22 -16.95 -8.11 -12.59
CA TYR A 22 -17.26 -8.02 -11.18
C TYR A 22 -17.25 -6.57 -10.68
N VAL A 23 -16.19 -5.81 -10.96
CA VAL A 23 -16.07 -4.41 -10.47
C VAL A 23 -17.14 -3.49 -11.05
N MET A 24 -17.53 -3.68 -12.32
CA MET A 24 -18.47 -2.80 -13.01
C MET A 24 -19.93 -3.14 -12.77
N ASN A 25 -20.28 -4.43 -12.64
CA ASN A 25 -21.68 -4.86 -12.66
C ASN A 25 -22.16 -5.47 -11.33
N TYR A 26 -21.26 -5.80 -10.40
CA TYR A 26 -21.66 -6.42 -9.13
C TYR A 26 -22.11 -5.38 -8.11
N GLU A 27 -23.30 -5.58 -7.56
CA GLU A 27 -23.82 -4.78 -6.45
C GLU A 27 -23.67 -5.52 -5.12
N ILE A 28 -23.03 -4.88 -4.15
CA ILE A 28 -22.83 -5.44 -2.81
C ILE A 28 -24.08 -5.16 -1.96
N SER A 29 -24.80 -6.20 -1.55
CA SER A 29 -26.02 -6.06 -0.72
C SER A 29 -25.82 -6.40 0.76
N SER A 30 -24.64 -6.88 1.15
CA SER A 30 -24.37 -7.32 2.51
C SER A 30 -24.13 -6.15 3.47
N LYS A 31 -25.04 -5.93 4.41
CA LYS A 31 -24.88 -4.93 5.47
C LYS A 31 -23.61 -5.16 6.30
N VAL A 32 -23.31 -6.43 6.64
CA VAL A 32 -22.12 -6.81 7.41
C VAL A 32 -20.83 -6.43 6.68
N ALA A 33 -20.83 -6.51 5.34
CA ALA A 33 -19.68 -6.10 4.55
C ALA A 33 -19.41 -4.60 4.67
N TYR A 34 -20.46 -3.76 4.59
CA TYR A 34 -20.31 -2.31 4.77
C TYR A 34 -19.93 -1.92 6.19
N ASP A 35 -20.56 -2.54 7.19
CA ASP A 35 -20.24 -2.27 8.60
C ASP A 35 -18.77 -2.61 8.90
N THR A 36 -18.30 -3.76 8.40
CA THR A 36 -16.89 -4.18 8.57
C THR A 36 -15.94 -3.28 7.78
N ALA A 37 -16.27 -2.91 6.54
CA ALA A 37 -15.45 -1.99 5.74
C ALA A 37 -15.26 -0.63 6.41
N HIS A 38 -16.30 -0.12 7.09
CA HIS A 38 -16.21 1.10 7.88
C HIS A 38 -15.21 0.96 9.05
N TYR A 39 -15.25 -0.15 9.78
CA TYR A 39 -14.26 -0.40 10.84
C TYR A 39 -12.83 -0.59 10.30
N CYS A 40 -12.67 -1.28 9.17
CA CYS A 40 -11.37 -1.43 8.52
C CYS A 40 -10.80 -0.09 8.05
N LEU A 41 -11.64 0.85 7.61
CA LEU A 41 -11.22 2.20 7.25
C LEU A 41 -10.66 2.94 8.47
N LEU A 42 -11.37 2.89 9.61
CA LEU A 42 -10.91 3.52 10.85
C LEU A 42 -9.60 2.92 11.35
N ASP A 43 -9.45 1.59 11.29
CA ASP A 43 -8.21 0.89 11.66
C ASP A 43 -7.02 1.29 10.78
N THR A 44 -7.23 1.35 9.46
CA THR A 44 -6.19 1.75 8.50
C THR A 44 -5.74 3.21 8.74
N LEU A 45 -6.67 4.11 9.02
CA LEU A 45 -6.36 5.50 9.34
C LEU A 45 -5.63 5.61 10.69
N GLY A 46 -6.06 4.84 11.71
CA GLY A 46 -5.38 4.78 13.00
C GLY A 46 -3.92 4.36 12.86
N CYS A 47 -3.67 3.24 12.17
CA CYS A 47 -2.31 2.75 11.88
C CYS A 47 -1.49 3.77 11.07
N GLY A 48 -2.11 4.44 10.09
CA GLY A 48 -1.46 5.46 9.28
C GLY A 48 -1.04 6.70 10.08
N LEU A 49 -1.87 7.15 11.03
CA LEU A 49 -1.57 8.29 11.89
C LEU A 49 -0.51 7.94 12.94
N GLU A 50 -0.58 6.76 13.55
CA GLU A 50 0.46 6.26 14.48
C GLU A 50 1.81 6.14 13.77
N ALA A 51 1.82 5.70 12.50
CA ALA A 51 3.05 5.60 11.71
C ALA A 51 3.76 6.96 11.55
N LEU A 52 3.03 8.09 11.58
CA LEU A 52 3.61 9.42 11.52
C LEU A 52 4.40 9.81 12.77
N GLU A 53 4.28 9.08 13.88
CA GLU A 53 5.15 9.32 15.05
C GLU A 53 6.58 8.85 14.76
N TYR A 54 6.73 7.79 13.96
CA TYR A 54 8.02 7.20 13.64
C TYR A 54 8.82 8.05 12.63
N PRO A 55 10.03 8.50 12.99
CA PRO A 55 10.87 9.33 12.11
C PRO A 55 11.34 8.60 10.85
N ALA A 56 11.34 7.26 10.86
CA ALA A 56 11.63 6.44 9.67
C ALA A 56 10.50 6.51 8.63
N CYS A 57 9.23 6.51 9.06
CA CYS A 57 8.07 6.61 8.18
C CYS A 57 7.94 8.03 7.58
N LYS A 58 8.10 9.06 8.42
CA LYS A 58 8.12 10.47 8.00
C LYS A 58 9.19 10.81 6.97
N LYS A 59 10.29 10.04 6.92
CA LYS A 59 11.39 10.25 5.97
C LYS A 59 11.04 9.79 4.54
N THR A 60 10.16 8.80 4.41
CA THR A 60 9.75 8.21 3.13
C THR A 60 8.41 8.79 2.65
N ALA A 61 7.60 9.33 3.56
CA ALA A 61 6.48 10.19 3.19
C ALA A 61 6.98 11.39 2.37
N GLY A 62 6.28 11.72 1.28
CA GLY A 62 6.81 12.47 0.13
C GLY A 62 7.52 13.81 0.42
N ALA A 63 8.13 14.37 -0.63
CA ALA A 63 9.13 15.45 -0.57
C ALA A 63 8.77 16.67 0.31
N ASN A 64 7.49 16.95 0.52
CA ASN A 64 7.01 18.10 1.29
C ASN A 64 6.66 17.81 2.77
N CYS A 65 6.78 16.58 3.26
CA CYS A 65 6.65 16.29 4.71
C CYS A 65 7.94 16.62 5.49
N SER A 66 8.98 17.07 4.79
CA SER A 66 10.29 17.42 5.36
C SER A 66 10.32 18.79 6.06
N ARG A 67 9.41 19.05 7.01
CA ARG A 67 9.64 20.07 8.08
C ARG A 67 10.60 19.55 9.16
N HIS A 68 11.68 18.90 8.71
CA HIS A 68 12.83 18.52 9.53
C HIS A 68 14.16 18.90 8.86
N ARG A 69 14.15 19.98 8.06
CA ARG A 69 15.35 20.50 7.37
C ARG A 69 16.29 21.37 8.22
N ARG A 70 16.19 21.37 9.56
CA ARG A 70 17.16 22.09 10.42
C ARG A 70 17.77 21.29 11.58
N THR A 71 17.22 20.13 11.98
CA THR A 71 17.71 19.38 13.16
C THR A 71 18.49 18.10 12.85
N GLN A 72 18.40 17.53 11.64
CA GLN A 72 19.08 16.25 11.32
C GLN A 72 20.55 16.38 10.90
N ARG A 73 21.13 17.57 10.77
CA ARG A 73 22.59 17.72 10.51
C ARG A 73 23.46 17.57 11.77
N ARG A 74 22.89 17.44 12.98
CA ARG A 74 23.69 17.33 14.23
C ARG A 74 23.39 16.15 15.15
N ALA A 75 22.43 15.27 14.84
CA ALA A 75 22.14 14.12 15.70
C ALA A 75 22.05 12.82 14.88
N ARG A 76 23.20 12.17 14.66
CA ARG A 76 23.26 10.71 14.57
C ARG A 76 23.44 10.16 15.98
N PRO A 77 22.40 9.69 16.69
CA PRO A 77 22.62 8.77 17.80
C PRO A 77 22.84 7.37 17.21
N ARG A 78 23.91 6.70 17.68
CA ARG A 78 24.32 5.33 17.37
C ARG A 78 23.35 4.25 17.88
N ASN A 79 22.05 4.51 17.98
CA ASN A 79 21.10 3.52 18.49
C ASN A 79 20.23 3.01 17.35
N SER A 80 20.79 2.02 16.67
CA SER A 80 20.05 0.94 16.03
C SER A 80 18.89 0.50 16.93
N VAL A 81 17.66 0.58 16.42
CA VAL A 81 16.53 -0.17 16.99
C VAL A 81 16.93 -1.65 16.92
N PRO A 82 16.95 -2.40 18.04
CA PRO A 82 17.23 -3.82 17.97
C PRO A 82 16.12 -4.50 17.18
N ALA A 83 16.51 -5.29 16.18
CA ALA A 83 15.58 -6.13 15.44
C ALA A 83 14.76 -6.97 16.43
N ARG A 84 13.43 -6.92 16.35
CA ARG A 84 12.58 -7.85 17.09
C ARG A 84 12.99 -9.28 16.72
N PRO A 85 13.20 -10.19 17.69
CA PRO A 85 13.42 -11.59 17.38
C PRO A 85 12.18 -12.13 16.67
N ARG A 86 12.39 -12.79 15.51
CA ARG A 86 11.34 -13.53 14.82
C ARG A 86 10.87 -14.65 15.75
N PRO A 87 9.56 -14.81 16.01
CA PRO A 87 9.09 -15.95 16.78
C PRO A 87 9.32 -17.24 15.99
N GLY A 88 10.12 -18.13 16.59
CA GLY A 88 10.04 -19.59 16.48
C GLY A 88 9.97 -20.24 15.10
N GLY A 89 11.08 -20.83 14.67
CA GLY A 89 11.10 -21.94 13.72
C GLY A 89 11.89 -23.10 14.33
N ILE A 90 11.17 -24.06 14.92
CA ILE A 90 11.52 -25.49 15.00
C ILE A 90 10.23 -26.22 14.61
#